data_AF-A0A1Y4QY23-F1
#
_entry.id   AF-A0A1Y4QY23-F1
#
_cell.length_a   1.000
_cell.length_b   1.000
_cell.length_c   1.000
_cell.angle_alpha   90.00
_cell.angle_beta   90.00
_cell.angle_gamma   90.00
#
_symmetry.space_group_name_H-M   'P 1'
#
loop_
_entity.id
_entity.type
_entity.pdbx_description
1 polymer ?
#
loop_
_entity_poly.entity_id
_entity_poly.type
_entity_poly.pdbx_seq_one_letter_code
_entity_poly.pdbx_strand_id
1 'polypeptide(L)'
;MKKIDNKYIRRIVYSIQFLMSIVLLSTMYFIRFVPMKYMMIVGVILIALMVGEYFLIFYKKQGSKRSLLTQFLSLVLSCLMVVASFYVYRTGQVVDLLGDEQFQTRAISVIVLKDSPIKNEYQLPEHLLSHVSYVDESTMDYTVSQIEKEVGQISLDDSSDFHQLVTKLYQKDVDAIILDEAFRSLVEQEKESFSDDTRVIFQVKRDEAAVNAKSVDVTEKPFLVYISGNDEYGDLTAVSRSDVNMLVGINPTTKQILLISIPRDIYYPLHRNGEYDKFTHTGMYGLQESIDTLTDMVDQDINYYVRMNFTSFMDIVDALGGVTVHSPEEFTTKIGGYQIQEGENHLNAKEALAFVRERKSFVDGDFARGRNQQRMISAIVKKVCSPAILTSFSQVLDTISQSIETNMPSDEMNALVQMQLSQMPNWDIQSYQIIGDSASMPCYSVGMNASVIIPNELSITQACEYIDQFMDNEKIETELGDLEQ
;
A
#
# COMPACT_ATOMS: atom_id res chain seq x y z
N MET A 1 9.05 59.85 20.93
CA MET A 1 8.56 58.48 21.12
C MET A 1 8.73 58.09 22.59
N LYS A 2 7.63 57.86 23.33
CA LYS A 2 7.71 57.34 24.71
C LYS A 2 8.43 55.99 24.67
N LYS A 3 9.52 55.83 25.44
CA LYS A 3 10.15 54.51 25.65
C LYS A 3 9.08 53.59 26.23
N ILE A 4 8.64 52.61 25.45
CA ILE A 4 7.75 51.55 25.94
C ILE A 4 8.47 50.94 27.15
N ASP A 5 7.81 50.95 28.29
CA ASP A 5 8.39 50.40 29.51
C ASP A 5 8.60 48.89 29.31
N ASN A 6 9.86 48.48 29.34
CA ASN A 6 10.36 47.12 29.13
C ASN A 6 9.62 46.09 30.02
N LYS A 7 9.01 46.53 31.13
CA LYS A 7 8.17 45.69 32.00
C LYS A 7 6.94 45.10 31.30
N TYR A 8 6.26 45.84 30.44
CA TYR A 8 5.05 45.36 29.75
C TYR A 8 5.41 44.39 28.62
N ILE A 9 6.45 44.69 27.85
CA ILE A 9 6.94 43.82 26.76
C ILE A 9 7.29 42.43 27.30
N ARG A 10 7.96 42.34 28.46
CA ARG A 10 8.29 41.06 29.11
C ARG A 10 7.06 40.21 29.44
N ARG A 11 6.02 40.86 29.98
CA ARG A 11 4.76 40.17 30.32
C ARG A 11 4.06 39.66 29.07
N ILE A 12 4.03 40.48 28.01
CA ILE A 12 3.46 40.09 26.71
C ILE A 12 4.20 38.88 26.14
N VAL A 13 5.53 38.93 26.06
CA VAL A 13 6.35 37.83 25.52
C VAL A 13 6.14 36.54 26.34
N TYR A 14 6.14 36.63 27.67
CA TYR A 14 5.87 35.48 28.54
C TYR A 14 4.45 34.91 28.36
N SER A 15 3.44 35.78 28.21
CA SER A 15 2.06 35.37 27.94
C SER A 15 1.91 34.73 26.55
N ILE A 16 2.63 35.22 25.54
CA ILE A 16 2.67 34.59 24.22
C ILE A 16 3.25 33.19 24.33
N GLN A 17 4.38 33.02 25.02
CA GLN A 17 4.98 31.70 25.21
C GLN A 17 4.04 30.74 25.94
N PHE A 18 3.39 31.19 27.02
CA PHE A 18 2.38 30.40 27.73
C PHE A 18 1.27 29.93 26.79
N LEU A 19 0.74 30.85 25.98
CA LEU A 19 -0.29 30.53 25.00
C LEU A 19 0.23 29.52 23.96
N MET A 20 1.46 29.68 23.46
CA MET A 20 2.07 28.76 22.50
C MET A 20 2.33 27.37 23.11
N SER A 21 2.66 27.28 24.40
CA SER A 21 2.76 26.00 25.10
C SER A 21 1.41 25.29 25.19
N ILE A 22 0.32 26.04 25.47
CA ILE A 22 -1.04 25.50 25.43
C ILE A 22 -1.38 25.03 24.02
N VAL A 23 -1.14 25.86 23.00
CA VAL A 23 -1.40 25.51 21.60
C VAL A 23 -0.66 24.23 21.22
N LEU A 24 0.62 24.08 21.55
CA LEU A 24 1.39 22.87 21.29
C LEU A 24 0.77 21.64 21.96
N LEU A 25 0.52 21.69 23.27
CA LEU A 25 -0.07 20.56 23.99
C LEU A 25 -1.48 20.22 23.48
N SER A 26 -2.28 21.23 23.16
CA SER A 26 -3.61 21.04 22.57
C SER A 26 -3.51 20.40 21.19
N THR A 27 -2.62 20.86 20.31
CA THR A 27 -2.41 20.24 18.99
C THR A 27 -2.01 18.77 19.13
N MET A 28 -1.02 18.46 19.98
CA MET A 28 -0.58 17.08 20.23
C MET A 28 -1.72 16.20 20.73
N TYR A 29 -2.59 16.74 21.59
CA TYR A 29 -3.73 16.00 22.15
C TYR A 29 -4.80 15.70 21.10
N PHE A 30 -5.16 16.67 20.26
CA PHE A 30 -6.21 16.49 19.26
C PHE A 30 -5.83 15.55 18.13
N ILE A 31 -4.55 15.52 17.77
CA ILE A 31 -4.06 14.74 16.63
C ILE A 31 -3.91 13.25 16.96
N ARG A 32 -4.05 12.86 18.23
CA ARG A 32 -4.05 11.45 18.69
C ARG A 32 -2.87 10.64 18.14
N PHE A 33 -1.73 11.29 17.91
CA PHE A 33 -0.55 10.64 17.36
C PHE A 33 0.51 10.41 18.43
N VAL A 34 0.62 11.38 19.35
CA VAL A 34 1.62 11.35 20.41
C VAL A 34 1.03 10.70 21.66
N PRO A 35 1.61 9.61 22.18
CA PRO A 35 1.14 8.99 23.41
C PRO A 35 1.07 9.97 24.59
N MET A 36 0.02 9.84 25.42
CA MET A 36 -0.21 10.69 26.60
C MET A 36 1.03 10.81 27.50
N LYS A 37 1.82 9.73 27.66
CA LYS A 37 3.05 9.75 28.48
C LYS A 37 4.05 10.81 28.00
N TYR A 38 4.23 10.96 26.68
CA TYR A 38 5.19 11.91 26.14
C TYR A 38 4.64 13.34 26.19
N MET A 39 3.33 13.52 26.00
CA MET A 39 2.69 14.82 26.19
C MET A 39 2.85 15.33 27.63
N MET A 40 2.73 14.45 28.63
CA MET A 40 2.98 14.80 30.03
C MET A 40 4.44 15.23 30.25
N ILE A 41 5.40 14.50 29.68
CA ILE A 41 6.83 14.85 29.77
C ILE A 41 7.09 16.22 29.15
N VAL A 42 6.59 16.46 27.93
CA VAL A 42 6.70 17.76 27.26
C VAL A 42 6.06 18.86 28.11
N GLY A 43 4.86 18.63 28.65
CA GLY A 43 4.18 19.57 29.53
C GLY A 43 5.01 19.93 30.78
N VAL A 44 5.60 18.95 31.45
CA VAL A 44 6.48 19.19 32.61
C VAL A 44 7.72 20.00 32.21
N ILE A 45 8.34 19.68 31.08
CA ILE A 45 9.51 20.43 30.56
C ILE A 45 9.12 21.88 30.25
N LEU A 46 7.98 22.10 29.57
CA LEU A 46 7.50 23.44 29.25
C LEU A 46 7.21 24.25 30.52
N ILE A 47 6.57 23.65 31.52
CA ILE A 47 6.33 24.29 32.82
C ILE A 47 7.65 24.64 33.51
N ALA A 48 8.63 23.72 33.53
CA ALA A 48 9.93 23.97 34.13
C ALA A 48 10.69 25.11 33.44
N LEU A 49 10.67 25.16 32.10
CA LEU A 49 11.25 26.25 31.31
C LEU A 49 10.56 27.58 31.63
N MET A 50 9.23 27.59 31.67
CA MET A 50 8.45 28.78 32.01
C MET A 50 8.71 29.29 33.43
N VAL A 51 8.87 28.39 34.41
CA VAL A 51 9.21 28.76 35.79
C VAL A 51 10.63 29.33 35.84
N GLY A 52 11.60 28.68 35.19
CA GLY A 52 12.98 29.16 35.10
C GLY A 52 13.07 30.56 34.50
N GLU A 53 12.38 30.79 33.38
CA GLU A 53 12.31 32.11 32.74
C GLU A 53 11.62 33.16 33.61
N TYR A 54 10.54 32.80 34.31
CA TYR A 54 9.87 33.70 35.26
C TYR A 54 10.86 34.24 36.30
N PHE A 55 11.65 33.37 36.94
CA PHE A 55 12.66 33.81 37.90
C PHE A 55 13.73 34.69 37.24
N LEU A 56 14.21 34.35 36.05
CA LEU A 56 15.21 35.15 35.34
C LEU A 56 14.70 36.53 34.90
N ILE A 57 13.41 36.65 34.57
CA ILE A 57 12.77 37.89 34.12
C ILE A 57 12.40 38.81 35.29
N PHE A 58 11.90 38.25 36.39
CA PHE A 58 11.30 39.01 37.48
C PHE A 58 12.19 39.17 38.74
N TYR A 59 13.17 38.30 39.01
CA TYR A 59 14.09 38.39 40.15
C TYR A 59 15.43 39.09 39.82
N LYS A 60 15.35 40.33 39.30
CA LYS A 60 16.48 41.07 38.71
C LYS A 60 17.48 41.65 39.74
N LYS A 61 18.79 41.68 39.39
CA LYS A 61 19.81 42.62 39.93
C LYS A 61 19.98 43.84 38.99
N GLN A 62 19.95 45.06 39.52
CA GLN A 62 19.93 46.33 38.75
C GLN A 62 21.11 46.41 37.75
N GLY A 63 20.86 46.83 36.49
CA GLY A 63 21.89 47.01 35.45
C GLY A 63 22.20 45.81 34.52
N SER A 64 21.69 44.60 34.80
CA SER A 64 22.01 43.40 33.98
C SER A 64 21.30 43.37 32.60
N LYS A 65 22.04 43.01 31.53
CA LYS A 65 21.53 42.73 30.17
C LYS A 65 20.76 41.39 30.05
N ARG A 66 20.77 40.54 31.09
CA ARG A 66 20.14 39.19 31.09
C ARG A 66 18.67 39.19 30.66
N SER A 67 17.94 40.27 30.98
CA SER A 67 16.52 40.38 30.65
C SER A 67 16.22 40.53 29.15
N LEU A 68 17.13 41.05 28.34
CA LEU A 68 16.94 41.09 26.89
C LEU A 68 17.21 39.72 26.28
N LEU A 69 18.24 39.02 26.78
CA LEU A 69 18.57 37.66 26.37
C LEU A 69 17.44 36.67 26.65
N THR A 70 16.78 36.76 27.81
CA THR A 70 15.66 35.87 28.15
C THR A 70 14.40 36.16 27.34
N GLN A 71 14.12 37.42 27.01
CA GLN A 71 13.03 37.78 26.08
C GLN A 71 13.28 37.22 24.68
N PHE A 72 14.53 37.32 24.21
CA PHE A 72 14.93 36.73 22.94
C PHE A 72 14.79 35.20 22.96
N LEU A 73 15.28 34.53 24.02
CA LEU A 73 15.14 33.08 24.17
C LEU A 73 13.67 32.62 24.20
N SER A 74 12.83 33.31 24.96
CA SER A 74 11.39 33.07 25.06
C SER A 74 10.68 33.23 23.71
N LEU A 75 11.07 34.23 22.93
CA LEU A 75 10.56 34.43 21.57
C LEU A 75 11.02 33.31 20.63
N VAL A 76 12.29 32.91 20.68
CA VAL A 76 12.82 31.78 19.91
C VAL A 76 12.09 30.49 20.28
N LEU A 77 11.89 30.21 21.57
CA LEU A 77 11.16 29.04 22.03
C LEU A 77 9.69 29.07 21.59
N SER A 78 9.05 30.24 21.61
CA SER A 78 7.69 30.43 21.08
C SER A 78 7.63 30.13 19.59
N CYS A 79 8.59 30.62 18.80
CA CYS A 79 8.69 30.31 17.37
C CYS A 79 8.92 28.81 17.14
N LEU A 80 9.78 28.16 17.93
CA LEU A 80 10.00 26.72 17.85
C LEU A 80 8.72 25.92 18.17
N MET A 81 7.94 26.33 19.17
CA MET A 81 6.66 25.71 19.49
C MET A 81 5.64 25.88 18.37
N VAL A 82 5.58 27.05 17.73
CA VAL A 82 4.71 27.26 16.55
C VAL A 82 5.10 26.32 15.41
N VAL A 83 6.40 26.21 15.13
CA VAL A 83 6.90 25.29 14.10
C VAL A 83 6.58 23.85 14.47
N ALA A 84 6.81 23.44 15.72
CA ALA A 84 6.46 22.11 16.21
C ALA A 84 4.95 21.84 16.08
N SER A 85 4.09 22.77 16.49
CA SER A 85 2.63 22.66 16.33
C SER A 85 2.22 22.50 14.88
N PHE A 86 2.86 23.23 13.96
CA PHE A 86 2.59 23.12 12.53
C PHE A 86 2.96 21.72 12.00
N TYR A 87 4.12 21.19 12.36
CA TYR A 87 4.52 19.84 11.96
C TYR A 87 3.58 18.78 12.52
N VAL A 88 3.26 18.82 13.81
CA VAL A 88 2.31 17.88 14.42
C VAL A 88 0.95 17.96 13.70
N TYR A 89 0.43 19.18 13.47
CA TYR A 89 -0.83 19.41 12.75
C TYR A 89 -0.84 18.81 11.35
N ARG A 90 0.21 19.08 10.57
CA ARG A 90 0.36 18.52 9.23
C ARG A 90 0.39 16.99 9.26
N THR A 91 1.13 16.39 10.17
CA THR A 91 1.19 14.93 10.32
C THR A 91 -0.18 14.32 10.61
N GLY A 92 -1.02 14.98 11.42
CA GLY A 92 -2.39 14.53 11.66
C GLY A 92 -3.26 14.53 10.39
N GLN A 93 -3.22 15.62 9.62
CA GLN A 93 -3.99 15.73 8.37
C GLN A 93 -3.62 14.64 7.36
N VAL A 94 -2.36 14.24 7.32
CA VAL A 94 -1.85 13.22 6.40
C VAL A 94 -2.39 11.83 6.74
N VAL A 95 -2.54 11.52 8.02
CA VAL A 95 -3.17 10.25 8.45
C VAL A 95 -4.67 10.26 8.18
N ASP A 96 -5.33 11.41 8.31
CA ASP A 96 -6.76 11.54 7.97
C ASP A 96 -7.00 11.26 6.48
N LEU A 97 -6.11 11.73 5.59
CA LEU A 97 -6.18 11.44 4.14
C LEU A 97 -6.03 9.95 3.81
N LEU A 98 -5.30 9.19 4.62
CA LEU A 98 -5.13 7.74 4.43
C LEU A 98 -6.39 6.93 4.75
N GLY A 99 -7.26 7.45 5.63
CA GLY A 99 -8.46 6.73 6.09
C GLY A 99 -9.72 7.05 5.28
N ASP A 100 -9.62 7.92 4.27
CA ASP A 100 -10.73 8.18 3.34
C ASP A 100 -10.98 6.95 2.45
N GLU A 101 -12.24 6.64 2.18
CA GLU A 101 -12.64 5.52 1.32
C GLU A 101 -11.96 5.61 -0.05
N GLN A 102 -11.07 4.67 -0.34
CA GLN A 102 -10.44 4.52 -1.64
C GLN A 102 -11.24 3.54 -2.50
N PHE A 103 -11.41 3.88 -3.77
CA PHE A 103 -12.05 3.03 -4.76
C PHE A 103 -11.13 2.82 -5.94
N GLN A 104 -11.25 1.67 -6.59
CA GLN A 104 -10.57 1.39 -7.85
C GLN A 104 -11.44 1.89 -8.99
N THR A 105 -10.84 2.47 -10.03
CA THR A 105 -11.55 2.81 -11.26
C THR A 105 -11.29 1.73 -12.29
N ARG A 106 -12.35 1.05 -12.71
CA ARG A 106 -12.35 0.15 -13.87
C ARG A 106 -12.54 0.97 -15.14
N ALA A 107 -11.69 0.72 -16.13
CA ALA A 107 -11.75 1.38 -17.43
C ALA A 107 -11.99 0.33 -18.52
N ILE A 108 -13.03 0.54 -19.31
CA ILE A 108 -13.35 -0.30 -20.47
C ILE A 108 -13.19 0.55 -21.72
N SER A 109 -12.33 0.09 -22.63
CA SER A 109 -11.96 0.82 -23.83
C SER A 109 -12.56 0.22 -25.09
N VAL A 110 -12.98 1.08 -26.00
CA VAL A 110 -13.26 0.71 -27.38
C VAL A 110 -11.98 0.93 -28.19
N ILE A 111 -11.49 -0.15 -28.80
CA ILE A 111 -10.17 -0.22 -29.43
C ILE A 111 -10.31 -0.56 -30.90
N VAL A 112 -9.55 0.13 -31.73
CA VAL A 112 -9.43 -0.14 -33.17
C VAL A 112 -7.96 -0.30 -33.56
N LEU A 113 -7.69 -0.95 -34.69
CA LEU A 113 -6.35 -0.90 -35.30
C LEU A 113 -5.96 0.54 -35.64
N LYS A 114 -4.67 0.89 -35.54
CA LYS A 114 -4.18 2.26 -35.81
C LYS A 114 -4.50 2.71 -37.24
N ASP A 115 -4.45 1.80 -38.20
CA ASP A 115 -4.79 2.04 -39.61
C ASP A 115 -6.31 2.10 -39.88
N SER A 116 -7.16 1.84 -38.87
CA SER A 116 -8.61 1.85 -39.00
C SER A 116 -9.14 3.22 -39.49
N PRO A 117 -10.15 3.22 -40.39
CA PRO A 117 -10.80 4.45 -40.84
C PRO A 117 -11.62 5.14 -39.73
N ILE A 118 -12.01 4.43 -38.66
CA ILE A 118 -12.83 4.95 -37.55
C ILE A 118 -12.08 6.03 -36.79
N LYS A 119 -12.52 7.28 -36.84
CA LYS A 119 -11.85 8.42 -36.19
C LYS A 119 -12.39 8.74 -34.81
N ASN A 120 -13.67 8.45 -34.55
CA ASN A 120 -14.33 8.72 -33.28
C ASN A 120 -15.46 7.72 -33.01
N GLU A 121 -15.96 7.75 -31.79
CA GLU A 121 -17.01 6.91 -31.21
C GLU A 121 -18.36 7.01 -31.94
N TYR A 122 -18.70 8.16 -32.53
CA TYR A 122 -19.98 8.35 -33.21
C TYR A 122 -20.13 7.53 -34.50
N GLN A 123 -19.05 6.90 -34.97
CA GLN A 123 -19.07 6.02 -36.13
C GLN A 123 -19.37 4.57 -35.75
N LEU A 124 -19.32 4.20 -34.46
CA LEU A 124 -19.51 2.81 -33.99
C LEU A 124 -20.83 2.17 -34.42
N PRO A 125 -21.99 2.87 -34.50
CA PRO A 125 -23.25 2.25 -34.96
C PRO A 125 -23.21 1.68 -36.38
N GLU A 126 -22.29 2.14 -37.24
CA GLU A 126 -22.14 1.66 -38.62
C GLU A 126 -21.22 0.43 -38.73
N HIS A 127 -20.66 -0.03 -37.61
CA HIS A 127 -19.56 -0.98 -37.56
C HIS A 127 -19.90 -2.20 -36.69
N LEU A 128 -19.22 -3.32 -36.95
CA LEU A 128 -19.34 -4.52 -36.13
C LEU A 128 -18.28 -4.51 -35.03
N LEU A 129 -18.73 -4.64 -33.79
CA LEU A 129 -17.88 -4.67 -32.61
C LEU A 129 -17.83 -6.08 -32.02
N SER A 130 -16.70 -6.46 -31.41
CA SER A 130 -16.62 -7.71 -30.63
C SER A 130 -16.15 -7.47 -29.20
N HIS A 131 -16.51 -8.39 -28.31
CA HIS A 131 -16.14 -8.38 -26.89
C HIS A 131 -16.15 -9.81 -26.34
N VAL A 132 -15.72 -9.97 -25.09
CA VAL A 132 -15.79 -11.25 -24.37
C VAL A 132 -16.79 -11.10 -23.22
N SER A 133 -17.93 -11.77 -23.29
CA SER A 133 -19.01 -11.62 -22.31
C SER A 133 -18.81 -12.44 -21.04
N TYR A 134 -18.23 -13.64 -21.14
CA TYR A 134 -18.27 -14.62 -20.05
C TYR A 134 -17.45 -14.21 -18.81
N VAL A 135 -16.47 -13.31 -18.98
CA VAL A 135 -15.54 -12.89 -17.93
C VAL A 135 -16.25 -11.98 -16.91
N ASP A 136 -17.08 -11.05 -17.38
CA ASP A 136 -17.94 -10.21 -16.53
C ASP A 136 -19.11 -9.63 -17.34
N GLU A 137 -20.17 -10.43 -17.44
CA GLU A 137 -21.40 -10.09 -18.17
C GLU A 137 -22.01 -8.78 -17.64
N SER A 138 -21.99 -8.56 -16.32
CA SER A 138 -22.60 -7.39 -15.70
C SER A 138 -21.89 -6.08 -16.05
N THR A 139 -20.55 -6.10 -16.05
CA THR A 139 -19.74 -4.95 -16.46
C THR A 139 -19.85 -4.69 -17.94
N MET A 140 -19.92 -5.75 -18.75
CA MET A 140 -20.09 -5.62 -20.19
C MET A 140 -21.46 -5.04 -20.56
N ASP A 141 -22.55 -5.54 -19.97
CA ASP A 141 -23.90 -5.01 -20.16
C ASP A 141 -23.98 -3.52 -19.80
N TYR A 142 -23.38 -3.14 -18.67
CA TYR A 142 -23.27 -1.74 -18.28
C TYR A 142 -22.49 -0.91 -19.30
N THR A 143 -21.36 -1.43 -19.79
CA THR A 143 -20.50 -0.76 -20.77
C THR A 143 -21.24 -0.53 -22.08
N VAL A 144 -21.87 -1.58 -22.63
CA VAL A 144 -22.66 -1.52 -23.85
C VAL A 144 -23.78 -0.50 -23.69
N SER A 145 -24.52 -0.53 -22.57
CA SER A 145 -25.54 0.47 -22.24
C SER A 145 -25.00 1.91 -22.24
N GLN A 146 -23.81 2.15 -21.67
CA GLN A 146 -23.20 3.49 -21.69
C GLN A 146 -22.75 3.91 -23.09
N ILE A 147 -22.18 3.00 -23.88
CA ILE A 147 -21.81 3.28 -25.27
C ILE A 147 -23.07 3.63 -26.07
N GLU A 148 -24.11 2.79 -26.01
CA GLU A 148 -25.34 2.99 -26.77
C GLU A 148 -26.07 4.29 -26.40
N LYS A 149 -25.97 4.71 -25.14
CA LYS A 149 -26.50 5.99 -24.69
C LYS A 149 -25.78 7.19 -25.32
N GLU A 150 -24.48 7.07 -25.58
CA GLU A 150 -23.66 8.14 -26.15
C GLU A 150 -23.75 8.17 -27.68
N VAL A 151 -23.67 7.01 -28.34
CA VAL A 151 -23.49 6.92 -29.80
C VAL A 151 -24.68 6.30 -30.54
N GLY A 152 -25.65 5.74 -29.82
CA GLY A 152 -26.77 4.98 -30.40
C GLY A 152 -26.51 3.48 -30.47
N GLN A 153 -27.49 2.71 -30.94
CA GLN A 153 -27.44 1.25 -30.99
C GLN A 153 -26.21 0.73 -31.75
N ILE A 154 -25.48 -0.22 -31.18
CA ILE A 154 -24.28 -0.83 -31.77
C ILE A 154 -24.52 -2.29 -32.17
N SER A 155 -23.77 -2.78 -33.16
CA SER A 155 -23.81 -4.19 -33.55
C SER A 155 -22.69 -4.96 -32.86
N LEU A 156 -23.04 -6.04 -32.14
CA LEU A 156 -22.10 -6.83 -31.35
C LEU A 156 -22.01 -8.28 -31.83
N ASP A 157 -20.80 -8.81 -31.81
CA ASP A 157 -20.45 -10.21 -32.02
C ASP A 157 -19.66 -10.71 -30.81
N ASP A 158 -20.15 -11.74 -30.13
CA ASP A 158 -19.50 -12.27 -28.93
C ASP A 158 -18.30 -13.15 -29.30
N SER A 159 -17.22 -13.02 -28.54
CA SER A 159 -16.02 -13.84 -28.68
C SER A 159 -15.90 -14.80 -27.50
N SER A 160 -15.57 -16.06 -27.80
CA SER A 160 -15.45 -17.12 -26.80
C SER A 160 -14.32 -16.89 -25.81
N ASP A 161 -13.27 -16.18 -26.23
CA ASP A 161 -12.04 -15.94 -25.48
C ASP A 161 -11.25 -14.77 -26.08
N PHE A 162 -10.19 -14.36 -25.38
CA PHE A 162 -9.32 -13.27 -25.82
C PHE A 162 -8.56 -13.58 -27.11
N HIS A 163 -8.25 -14.85 -27.39
CA HIS A 163 -7.58 -15.26 -28.63
C HIS A 163 -8.47 -15.00 -29.85
N GLN A 164 -9.74 -15.38 -29.77
CA GLN A 164 -10.73 -15.13 -30.82
C GLN A 164 -10.99 -13.63 -30.98
N LEU A 165 -11.11 -12.89 -29.87
CA LEU A 165 -11.31 -11.44 -29.89
C LEU A 165 -10.20 -10.73 -30.67
N VAL A 166 -8.94 -11.04 -30.35
CA VAL A 166 -7.76 -10.49 -31.03
C VAL A 166 -7.72 -10.92 -32.49
N THR A 167 -7.98 -12.19 -32.76
CA THR A 167 -7.96 -12.74 -34.12
C THR A 167 -8.96 -12.02 -35.03
N LYS A 168 -10.21 -11.84 -34.59
CA LYS A 168 -11.26 -11.14 -35.34
C LYS A 168 -10.86 -9.69 -35.65
N LEU A 169 -10.27 -8.98 -34.70
CA LEU A 169 -9.81 -7.59 -34.91
C LEU A 169 -8.70 -7.52 -35.98
N TYR A 170 -7.68 -8.36 -35.88
CA TYR A 170 -6.53 -8.31 -36.79
C TYR A 170 -6.84 -8.85 -38.18
N GLN A 171 -7.77 -9.80 -38.29
CA GLN A 171 -8.29 -10.29 -39.58
C GLN A 171 -9.30 -9.32 -40.21
N LYS A 172 -9.70 -8.28 -39.48
CA LYS A 172 -10.71 -7.29 -39.89
C LYS A 172 -12.10 -7.93 -40.10
N ASP A 173 -12.38 -9.00 -39.35
CA ASP A 173 -13.73 -9.60 -39.27
C ASP A 173 -14.67 -8.71 -38.45
N VAL A 174 -14.10 -7.96 -37.50
CA VAL A 174 -14.75 -6.88 -36.76
C VAL A 174 -13.92 -5.60 -36.86
N ASP A 175 -14.59 -4.45 -36.79
CA ASP A 175 -13.96 -3.15 -37.01
C ASP A 175 -13.36 -2.55 -35.73
N ALA A 176 -13.92 -2.94 -34.57
CA ALA A 176 -13.49 -2.51 -33.24
C ALA A 176 -13.77 -3.60 -32.20
N ILE A 177 -13.10 -3.51 -31.06
CA ILE A 177 -13.37 -4.37 -29.90
C ILE A 177 -13.62 -3.56 -28.64
N ILE A 178 -14.41 -4.11 -27.72
CA ILE A 178 -14.61 -3.59 -26.38
C ILE A 178 -13.76 -4.45 -25.44
N LEU A 179 -12.80 -3.82 -24.77
CA LEU A 179 -11.84 -4.49 -23.90
C LEU A 179 -11.78 -3.80 -22.54
N ASP A 180 -12.01 -4.55 -21.49
CA ASP A 180 -11.70 -4.12 -20.14
C ASP A 180 -10.17 -4.07 -19.96
N GLU A 181 -9.67 -2.88 -19.61
CA GLU A 181 -8.25 -2.59 -19.50
C GLU A 181 -7.55 -3.47 -18.46
N ALA A 182 -8.27 -3.96 -17.44
CA ALA A 182 -7.73 -4.90 -16.46
C ALA A 182 -7.23 -6.20 -17.11
N PHE A 183 -7.80 -6.58 -18.27
CA PHE A 183 -7.44 -7.79 -19.03
C PHE A 183 -6.53 -7.51 -20.22
N ARG A 184 -6.09 -6.26 -20.44
CA ARG A 184 -5.18 -5.91 -21.55
C ARG A 184 -3.91 -6.77 -21.52
N SER A 185 -3.37 -7.04 -20.33
CA SER A 185 -2.17 -7.86 -20.19
C SER A 185 -2.35 -9.31 -20.65
N LEU A 186 -3.58 -9.84 -20.72
CA LEU A 186 -3.88 -11.15 -21.30
C LEU A 186 -3.91 -11.06 -22.84
N VAL A 187 -4.50 -9.98 -23.36
CA VAL A 187 -4.49 -9.69 -24.80
C VAL A 187 -3.06 -9.50 -25.33
N GLU A 188 -2.19 -8.83 -24.58
CA GLU A 188 -0.78 -8.64 -24.95
C GLU A 188 0.04 -9.93 -24.90
N GLN A 189 -0.38 -10.93 -24.11
CA GLN A 189 0.24 -12.26 -24.14
C GLN A 189 -0.07 -13.00 -25.46
N GLU A 190 -1.29 -12.84 -25.99
CA GLU A 190 -1.67 -13.38 -27.30
C GLU A 190 -0.99 -12.60 -28.44
N LYS A 191 -0.85 -11.29 -28.29
CA LYS A 191 -0.30 -10.39 -29.30
C LYS A 191 0.54 -9.29 -28.67
N GLU A 192 1.85 -9.52 -28.57
CA GLU A 192 2.80 -8.59 -27.93
C GLU A 192 2.74 -7.16 -28.52
N SER A 193 2.51 -7.03 -29.82
CA SER A 193 2.39 -5.73 -30.50
C SER A 193 1.00 -5.08 -30.38
N PHE A 194 0.07 -5.61 -29.57
CA PHE A 194 -1.32 -5.15 -29.51
C PHE A 194 -1.43 -3.65 -29.21
N SER A 195 -0.77 -3.17 -28.17
CA SER A 195 -0.79 -1.75 -27.80
C SER A 195 -0.07 -0.85 -28.82
N ASP A 196 0.88 -1.41 -29.58
CA ASP A 196 1.57 -0.71 -30.67
C ASP A 196 0.77 -0.68 -31.98
N ASP A 197 -0.08 -1.66 -32.22
CA ASP A 197 -0.88 -1.77 -33.45
C ASP A 197 -2.26 -1.12 -33.32
N THR A 198 -2.70 -0.82 -32.10
CA THR A 198 -4.06 -0.34 -31.81
C THR A 198 -4.11 1.06 -31.20
N ARG A 199 -5.31 1.63 -31.15
CA ARG A 199 -5.60 2.88 -30.43
C ARG A 199 -6.98 2.83 -29.81
N VAL A 200 -7.10 3.41 -28.62
CA VAL A 200 -8.37 3.65 -27.94
C VAL A 200 -9.08 4.83 -28.61
N ILE A 201 -10.38 4.67 -28.92
CA ILE A 201 -11.22 5.73 -29.50
C ILE A 201 -12.31 6.21 -28.56
N PHE A 202 -12.65 5.39 -27.56
CA PHE A 202 -13.64 5.72 -26.54
C PHE A 202 -13.33 4.93 -25.27
N GLN A 203 -13.70 5.47 -24.12
CA GLN A 203 -13.52 4.78 -22.85
C GLN A 203 -14.69 5.05 -21.92
N VAL A 204 -15.24 3.98 -21.35
CA VAL A 204 -16.20 4.03 -20.26
C VAL A 204 -15.42 3.78 -18.97
N LYS A 205 -15.60 4.65 -17.98
CA LYS A 205 -15.00 4.48 -16.65
C LYS A 205 -16.09 4.28 -15.62
N ARG A 206 -15.84 3.38 -14.68
CA ARG A 206 -16.72 3.09 -13.55
C ARG A 206 -15.87 2.87 -12.31
N ASP A 207 -16.26 3.51 -11.23
CA ASP A 207 -15.65 3.26 -9.93
C ASP A 207 -16.25 1.99 -9.32
N GLU A 208 -15.38 1.10 -8.86
CA GLU A 208 -15.74 -0.09 -8.10
C GLU A 208 -16.19 0.29 -6.70
N ALA A 209 -16.95 -0.59 -6.06
CA ALA A 209 -17.30 -0.40 -4.66
C ALA A 209 -16.03 -0.40 -3.80
N ALA A 210 -15.94 0.53 -2.85
CA ALA A 210 -14.86 0.54 -1.87
C ALA A 210 -14.90 -0.74 -1.03
N VAL A 211 -13.73 -1.29 -0.73
CA VAL A 211 -13.60 -2.48 0.14
C VAL A 211 -13.74 -2.03 1.59
N ASN A 212 -14.82 -2.45 2.23
CA ASN A 212 -15.08 -2.10 3.63
C ASN A 212 -14.11 -2.81 4.58
N ALA A 213 -13.60 -2.09 5.57
CA ALA A 213 -12.81 -2.69 6.65
C ALA A 213 -13.67 -3.53 7.59
N LYS A 214 -13.11 -4.65 8.08
CA LYS A 214 -13.67 -5.40 9.21
C LYS A 214 -12.99 -4.95 10.49
N SER A 215 -13.35 -3.76 10.96
CA SER A 215 -12.71 -3.08 12.11
C SER A 215 -12.59 -3.97 13.35
N VAL A 216 -11.42 -3.87 13.99
CA VAL A 216 -11.07 -4.59 15.22
C VAL A 216 -10.24 -3.68 16.13
N ASP A 217 -10.17 -3.99 17.43
CA ASP A 217 -9.24 -3.29 18.32
C ASP A 217 -7.80 -3.72 18.01
N VAL A 218 -7.18 -2.98 17.09
CA VAL A 218 -5.82 -3.22 16.59
C VAL A 218 -4.73 -3.14 17.67
N THR A 219 -5.05 -2.71 18.89
CA THR A 219 -4.09 -2.64 20.01
C THR A 219 -4.22 -3.79 21.01
N GLU A 220 -5.33 -4.54 20.96
CA GLU A 220 -5.62 -5.62 21.92
C GLU A 220 -5.85 -6.98 21.26
N LYS A 221 -6.29 -7.00 20.00
CA LYS A 221 -6.65 -8.23 19.29
C LYS A 221 -5.73 -8.48 18.09
N PRO A 222 -5.44 -9.75 17.77
CA PRO A 222 -4.77 -10.07 16.52
C PRO A 222 -5.68 -9.77 15.33
N PHE A 223 -5.07 -9.40 14.21
CA PHE A 223 -5.77 -9.04 12.98
C PHE A 223 -4.92 -9.34 11.75
N LEU A 224 -5.59 -9.47 10.60
CA LEU A 224 -4.99 -9.82 9.32
C LEU A 224 -5.05 -8.64 8.33
N VAL A 225 -3.95 -8.42 7.62
CA VAL A 225 -3.80 -7.40 6.58
C VAL A 225 -3.33 -8.05 5.29
N TYR A 226 -4.06 -7.87 4.20
CA TYR A 226 -3.64 -8.32 2.88
C TYR A 226 -2.79 -7.25 2.18
N ILE A 227 -1.56 -7.59 1.80
CA ILE A 227 -0.70 -6.74 0.96
C ILE A 227 -0.83 -7.20 -0.50
N SER A 228 -1.35 -6.30 -1.33
CA SER A 228 -1.46 -6.44 -2.79
C SER A 228 -0.44 -5.51 -3.48
N GLY A 229 0.41 -6.08 -4.32
CA GLY A 229 1.38 -5.32 -5.12
C GLY A 229 1.20 -5.52 -6.61
N ASN A 230 1.05 -4.41 -7.35
CA ASN A 230 0.90 -4.37 -8.80
C ASN A 230 2.27 -4.21 -9.49
N ASP A 231 2.54 -4.94 -10.58
CA ASP A 231 3.80 -4.90 -11.39
C ASP A 231 3.82 -3.71 -12.37
N GLU A 232 3.39 -2.53 -11.91
CA GLU A 232 3.24 -1.33 -12.73
C GLU A 232 3.85 -0.09 -12.06
N TYR A 233 4.16 0.91 -12.88
CA TYR A 233 4.52 2.26 -12.44
C TYR A 233 3.34 3.19 -12.70
N GLY A 234 3.28 4.32 -11.98
CA GLY A 234 2.24 5.34 -12.18
C GLY A 234 1.14 5.29 -11.14
N ASP A 235 -0.07 5.66 -11.55
CA ASP A 235 -1.24 5.79 -10.68
C ASP A 235 -1.74 4.42 -10.20
N LEU A 236 -2.17 4.33 -8.95
CA LEU A 236 -2.63 3.11 -8.31
C LEU A 236 -4.14 2.87 -8.56
N THR A 237 -4.89 3.90 -8.94
CA THR A 237 -6.37 3.84 -9.02
C THR A 237 -6.92 2.80 -10.03
N ALA A 238 -6.15 2.43 -11.06
CA ALA A 238 -6.61 1.50 -12.08
C ALA A 238 -6.72 0.06 -11.56
N VAL A 239 -7.76 -0.66 -11.95
CA VAL A 239 -7.86 -2.12 -11.73
C VAL A 239 -6.80 -2.84 -12.58
N SER A 240 -5.99 -3.69 -11.94
CA SER A 240 -4.95 -4.48 -12.59
C SER A 240 -4.61 -5.72 -11.74
N ARG A 241 -3.78 -6.62 -12.27
CA ARG A 241 -3.34 -7.85 -11.60
C ARG A 241 -2.62 -7.57 -10.28
N SER A 242 -2.69 -8.54 -9.36
CA SER A 242 -1.93 -8.53 -8.10
C SER A 242 -0.79 -9.54 -8.16
N ASP A 243 0.41 -9.09 -8.52
CA ASP A 243 1.59 -9.94 -8.68
C ASP A 243 2.33 -10.21 -7.38
N VAL A 244 2.14 -9.38 -6.35
CA VAL A 244 2.61 -9.62 -4.98
C VAL A 244 1.38 -9.84 -4.10
N ASN A 245 1.35 -10.98 -3.41
CA ASN A 245 0.24 -11.36 -2.55
C ASN A 245 0.81 -11.87 -1.23
N MET A 246 0.60 -11.11 -0.16
CA MET A 246 1.10 -11.47 1.16
C MET A 246 0.02 -11.21 2.21
N LEU A 247 -0.26 -12.21 3.03
CA LEU A 247 -1.10 -12.06 4.21
C LEU A 247 -0.21 -11.75 5.40
N VAL A 248 -0.51 -10.67 6.11
CA VAL A 248 0.25 -10.21 7.27
C VAL A 248 -0.64 -10.26 8.50
N GLY A 249 -0.32 -11.14 9.44
CA GLY A 249 -0.91 -11.14 10.77
C GLY A 249 -0.15 -10.21 11.70
N ILE A 250 -0.86 -9.40 12.48
CA ILE A 250 -0.28 -8.59 13.56
C ILE A 250 -0.96 -8.97 14.88
N ASN A 251 -0.18 -9.43 15.86
CA ASN A 251 -0.67 -9.77 17.19
C ASN A 251 -0.07 -8.81 18.23
N PRO A 252 -0.82 -7.77 18.65
CA PRO A 252 -0.33 -6.78 19.61
C PRO A 252 -0.19 -7.35 21.03
N THR A 253 -0.74 -8.53 21.32
CA THR A 253 -0.64 -9.18 22.64
C THR A 253 0.64 -9.99 22.76
N THR A 254 0.91 -10.88 21.78
CA THR A 254 2.12 -11.72 21.77
C THR A 254 3.36 -10.99 21.25
N LYS A 255 3.16 -9.81 20.62
CA LYS A 255 4.18 -9.03 19.90
C LYS A 255 4.80 -9.81 18.74
N GLN A 256 3.97 -10.60 18.05
CA GLN A 256 4.36 -11.32 16.84
C GLN A 256 3.76 -10.72 15.58
N ILE A 257 4.50 -10.85 14.48
CA ILE A 257 4.03 -10.58 13.10
C ILE A 257 4.20 -11.87 12.31
N LEU A 258 3.16 -12.27 11.59
CA LEU A 258 3.18 -13.45 10.71
C LEU A 258 3.10 -12.99 9.26
N LEU A 259 4.09 -13.35 8.44
CA LEU A 259 4.14 -13.05 7.02
C LEU A 259 3.89 -14.32 6.22
N ILE A 260 2.77 -14.42 5.52
CA ILE A 260 2.45 -15.56 4.66
C ILE A 260 2.48 -15.11 3.21
N SER A 261 3.45 -15.62 2.44
CA SER A 261 3.51 -15.36 0.99
C SER A 261 2.60 -16.33 0.23
N ILE A 262 1.74 -15.77 -0.62
CA ILE A 262 0.88 -16.50 -1.54
C ILE A 262 1.50 -16.39 -2.95
N PRO A 263 2.01 -17.48 -3.54
CA PRO A 263 2.56 -17.41 -4.89
C PRO A 263 1.49 -16.94 -5.88
N ARG A 264 1.85 -15.96 -6.71
CA ARG A 264 0.93 -15.31 -7.66
C ARG A 264 0.28 -16.28 -8.66
N ASP A 265 0.96 -17.39 -8.96
CA ASP A 265 0.55 -18.38 -9.96
C ASP A 265 -0.16 -19.59 -9.28
N ILE A 266 -0.44 -19.54 -7.97
CA ILE A 266 -1.26 -20.55 -7.26
C ILE A 266 -2.58 -20.76 -8.00
N TYR A 267 -2.88 -22.02 -8.32
CA TYR A 267 -4.12 -22.44 -8.96
C TYR A 267 -5.19 -22.73 -7.91
N TYR A 268 -6.15 -21.83 -7.76
CA TYR A 268 -7.16 -21.88 -6.71
C TYR A 268 -8.54 -21.45 -7.25
N PRO A 269 -9.66 -21.97 -6.72
CA PRO A 269 -10.99 -21.51 -7.11
C PRO A 269 -11.20 -20.03 -6.77
N LEU A 270 -11.73 -19.28 -7.73
CA LEU A 270 -12.17 -17.90 -7.55
C LEU A 270 -13.41 -17.84 -6.65
N HIS A 271 -13.46 -16.89 -5.73
CA HIS A 271 -14.62 -16.70 -4.84
C HIS A 271 -15.92 -16.46 -5.63
N ARG A 272 -15.86 -15.62 -6.68
CA ARG A 272 -17.06 -15.19 -7.42
C ARG A 272 -17.84 -16.30 -8.11
N ASN A 273 -17.20 -17.39 -8.54
CA ASN A 273 -17.83 -18.41 -9.38
C ASN A 273 -17.33 -19.85 -9.15
N GLY A 274 -16.31 -20.06 -8.31
CA GLY A 274 -15.72 -21.38 -8.06
C GLY A 274 -14.87 -21.94 -9.21
N GLU A 275 -14.70 -21.19 -10.30
CA GLU A 275 -13.84 -21.58 -11.42
C GLU A 275 -12.36 -21.39 -11.02
N TYR A 276 -11.49 -22.24 -11.54
CA TYR A 276 -10.09 -22.21 -11.15
C TYR A 276 -9.27 -21.23 -11.99
N ASP A 277 -8.39 -20.52 -11.32
CA ASP A 277 -7.47 -19.60 -11.96
C ASP A 277 -6.19 -19.38 -11.15
N LYS A 278 -5.26 -18.61 -11.71
CA LYS A 278 -4.12 -18.07 -10.98
C LYS A 278 -4.57 -17.01 -9.99
N PHE A 279 -4.00 -17.03 -8.79
CA PHE A 279 -4.30 -16.03 -7.77
C PHE A 279 -4.08 -14.59 -8.26
N THR A 280 -3.05 -14.30 -9.06
CA THR A 280 -2.79 -12.94 -9.62
C THR A 280 -3.94 -12.40 -10.48
N HIS A 281 -4.75 -13.29 -11.06
CA HIS A 281 -5.89 -12.91 -11.89
C HIS A 281 -7.08 -12.38 -11.07
N THR A 282 -7.16 -12.71 -9.78
CA THR A 282 -8.19 -12.15 -8.88
C THR A 282 -8.21 -10.63 -8.92
N GLY A 283 -7.03 -9.99 -8.98
CA GLY A 283 -6.91 -8.53 -9.05
C GLY A 283 -7.53 -7.91 -10.30
N MET A 284 -7.64 -8.64 -11.42
CA MET A 284 -8.33 -8.15 -12.63
C MET A 284 -9.84 -8.06 -12.42
N TYR A 285 -10.39 -8.84 -11.50
CA TYR A 285 -11.79 -8.78 -11.08
C TYR A 285 -12.05 -7.73 -9.99
N GLY A 286 -10.99 -7.09 -9.49
CA GLY A 286 -11.04 -6.09 -8.44
C GLY A 286 -10.48 -6.62 -7.13
N LEU A 287 -10.06 -5.69 -6.27
CA LEU A 287 -9.40 -6.01 -5.00
C LEU A 287 -10.27 -6.89 -4.07
N GLN A 288 -11.59 -6.69 -4.09
CA GLN A 288 -12.53 -7.47 -3.28
C GLN A 288 -12.44 -8.97 -3.61
N GLU A 289 -12.32 -9.34 -4.89
CA GLU A 289 -12.17 -10.75 -5.31
C GLU A 289 -10.88 -11.37 -4.79
N SER A 290 -9.77 -10.62 -4.77
CA SER A 290 -8.50 -11.08 -4.18
C SER A 290 -8.63 -11.34 -2.68
N ILE A 291 -9.33 -10.46 -1.96
CA ILE A 291 -9.55 -10.58 -0.52
C ILE A 291 -10.48 -11.75 -0.20
N ASP A 292 -11.58 -11.90 -0.93
CA ASP A 292 -12.55 -12.98 -0.69
C ASP A 292 -11.97 -14.34 -1.08
N THR A 293 -11.23 -14.44 -2.19
CA THR A 293 -10.52 -15.67 -2.57
C THR A 293 -9.46 -16.05 -1.54
N LEU A 294 -8.75 -15.07 -0.98
CA LEU A 294 -7.79 -15.33 0.09
C LEU A 294 -8.49 -15.73 1.40
N THR A 295 -9.63 -15.12 1.71
CA THR A 295 -10.49 -15.48 2.86
C THR A 295 -10.95 -16.93 2.74
N ASP A 296 -11.40 -17.35 1.56
CA ASP A 296 -11.79 -18.74 1.29
C ASP A 296 -10.60 -19.71 1.43
N MET A 297 -9.40 -19.28 1.00
CA MET A 297 -8.18 -20.08 1.07
C MET A 297 -7.72 -20.35 2.51
N VAL A 298 -7.81 -19.35 3.38
CA VAL A 298 -7.29 -19.44 4.76
C VAL A 298 -8.35 -19.62 5.83
N ASP A 299 -9.63 -19.57 5.47
CA ASP A 299 -10.81 -19.66 6.35
C ASP A 299 -10.80 -18.64 7.50
N GLN A 300 -10.30 -17.42 7.24
CA GLN A 300 -10.19 -16.34 8.22
C GLN A 300 -10.52 -14.97 7.64
N ASP A 301 -11.18 -14.15 8.44
CA ASP A 301 -11.54 -12.78 8.06
C ASP A 301 -10.30 -11.90 7.88
N ILE A 302 -10.13 -11.34 6.68
CA ILE A 302 -9.12 -10.32 6.42
C ILE A 302 -9.67 -8.96 6.82
N ASN A 303 -9.03 -8.30 7.80
CA ASN A 303 -9.53 -7.06 8.38
C ASN A 303 -9.28 -5.84 7.48
N TYR A 304 -8.07 -5.78 6.93
CA TYR A 304 -7.60 -4.64 6.15
C TYR A 304 -6.80 -5.08 4.92
N TYR A 305 -6.56 -4.13 4.02
CA TYR A 305 -5.59 -4.29 2.96
C TYR A 305 -4.62 -3.11 2.88
N VAL A 306 -3.47 -3.36 2.26
CA VAL A 306 -2.57 -2.35 1.74
C VAL A 306 -2.29 -2.68 0.29
N ARG A 307 -2.60 -1.76 -0.61
CA ARG A 307 -2.32 -1.89 -2.03
C ARG A 307 -1.25 -0.89 -2.44
N MET A 308 -0.31 -1.33 -3.28
CA MET A 308 0.83 -0.54 -3.72
C MET A 308 1.34 -0.96 -5.08
N ASN A 309 2.13 -0.11 -5.74
CA ASN A 309 2.83 -0.44 -6.98
C ASN A 309 4.34 -0.16 -6.84
N PHE A 310 5.09 -0.20 -7.95
CA PHE A 310 6.53 0.03 -7.89
C PHE A 310 6.93 1.44 -7.51
N THR A 311 6.17 2.42 -7.98
CA THR A 311 6.36 3.83 -7.58
C THR A 311 6.20 3.93 -6.07
N SER A 312 5.10 3.38 -5.55
CA SER A 312 4.80 3.39 -4.13
C SER A 312 5.89 2.75 -3.28
N PHE A 313 6.34 1.56 -3.68
CA PHE A 313 7.38 0.82 -2.97
C PHE A 313 8.70 1.61 -2.95
N MET A 314 9.12 2.15 -4.10
CA MET A 314 10.35 2.94 -4.20
C MET A 314 10.28 4.21 -3.34
N ASP A 315 9.15 4.91 -3.37
CA ASP A 315 8.96 6.14 -2.59
C ASP A 315 9.06 5.85 -1.08
N ILE A 316 8.44 4.76 -0.60
CA ILE A 316 8.53 4.34 0.80
C ILE A 316 9.98 4.05 1.18
N VAL A 317 10.71 3.28 0.37
CA VAL A 317 12.13 2.95 0.65
C VAL A 317 13.01 4.21 0.66
N ASP A 318 12.77 5.15 -0.25
CA ASP A 318 13.50 6.43 -0.31
C ASP A 318 13.19 7.32 0.91
N ALA A 319 11.92 7.39 1.32
CA ALA A 319 11.50 8.14 2.51
C ALA A 319 12.11 7.57 3.82
N LEU A 320 12.41 6.27 3.85
CA LEU A 320 13.15 5.62 4.94
C LEU A 320 14.66 5.84 4.88
N GLY A 321 15.17 6.48 3.82
CA GLY A 321 16.59 6.66 3.55
C GLY A 321 17.30 5.34 3.23
N GLY A 322 16.61 4.44 2.53
CA GLY A 322 17.08 3.08 2.24
C GLY A 322 16.82 2.09 3.38
N VAL A 323 16.89 0.80 3.02
CA VAL A 323 16.59 -0.34 3.89
C VAL A 323 17.77 -1.28 3.89
N THR A 324 18.11 -1.83 5.06
CA THR A 324 19.15 -2.87 5.16
C THR A 324 18.48 -4.22 5.21
N VAL A 325 18.89 -5.14 4.33
CA VAL A 325 18.34 -6.50 4.19
C VAL A 325 19.44 -7.54 4.28
N HIS A 326 19.15 -8.70 4.87
CA HIS A 326 20.08 -9.83 4.92
C HIS A 326 19.85 -10.80 3.74
N SER A 327 20.84 -10.94 2.85
CA SER A 327 20.79 -11.91 1.74
C SER A 327 21.47 -13.22 2.12
N PRO A 328 20.83 -14.40 1.93
CA PRO A 328 21.43 -15.69 2.25
C PRO A 328 22.53 -16.12 1.26
N GLU A 329 22.61 -15.49 0.09
CA GLU A 329 23.62 -15.78 -0.93
C GLU A 329 23.94 -14.55 -1.78
N GLU A 330 25.10 -14.56 -2.43
CA GLU A 330 25.49 -13.52 -3.39
C GLU A 330 24.80 -13.76 -4.75
N PHE A 331 24.24 -12.70 -5.33
CA PHE A 331 23.68 -12.76 -6.68
C PHE A 331 23.74 -11.40 -7.40
N THR A 332 23.52 -11.42 -8.71
CA THR A 332 23.32 -10.20 -9.51
C THR A 332 21.89 -10.14 -10.00
N THR A 333 21.24 -9.00 -9.76
CA THR A 333 19.89 -8.73 -10.26
C THR A 333 19.90 -8.62 -11.78
N LYS A 334 18.94 -9.24 -12.47
CA LYS A 334 18.77 -9.13 -13.92
C LYS A 334 18.31 -7.74 -14.32
N ILE A 335 17.55 -7.08 -13.45
CA ILE A 335 17.08 -5.72 -13.64
C ILE A 335 18.09 -4.79 -12.96
N GLY A 336 18.68 -3.87 -13.71
CA GLY A 336 19.63 -2.89 -13.19
C GLY A 336 21.07 -3.41 -13.01
N GLY A 337 21.28 -4.71 -12.87
CA GLY A 337 22.62 -5.30 -12.77
C GLY A 337 23.32 -5.04 -11.43
N TYR A 338 22.55 -4.81 -10.36
CA TYR A 338 23.06 -4.59 -9.01
C TYR A 338 23.60 -5.90 -8.43
N GLN A 339 24.75 -5.81 -7.77
CA GLN A 339 25.38 -6.91 -7.04
C GLN A 339 24.87 -6.90 -5.60
N ILE A 340 24.26 -8.01 -5.19
CA ILE A 340 23.80 -8.25 -3.83
C ILE A 340 24.77 -9.22 -3.20
N GLN A 341 25.40 -8.83 -2.11
CA GLN A 341 26.38 -9.65 -1.39
C GLN A 341 25.67 -10.60 -0.44
N GLU A 342 26.28 -11.73 -0.10
CA GLU A 342 25.84 -12.53 1.03
C GLU A 342 25.99 -11.72 2.34
N GLY A 343 24.98 -11.78 3.22
CA GLY A 343 24.92 -10.99 4.46
C GLY A 343 24.16 -9.67 4.32
N GLU A 344 24.54 -8.69 5.13
CA GLU A 344 23.86 -7.38 5.22
C GLU A 344 24.11 -6.50 3.99
N ASN A 345 23.03 -6.03 3.37
CA ASN A 345 23.07 -5.11 2.23
C ASN A 345 22.20 -3.89 2.51
N HIS A 346 22.78 -2.70 2.47
CA HIS A 346 22.01 -1.46 2.51
C HIS A 346 21.58 -1.07 1.09
N LEU A 347 20.28 -1.16 0.83
CA LEU A 347 19.68 -0.96 -0.48
C LEU A 347 18.92 0.37 -0.55
N ASN A 348 19.21 1.16 -1.58
CA ASN A 348 18.36 2.28 -1.96
C ASN A 348 17.08 1.81 -2.67
N ALA A 349 16.17 2.72 -3.00
CA ALA A 349 14.88 2.40 -3.61
C ALA A 349 14.97 1.52 -4.87
N LYS A 350 15.93 1.80 -5.78
CA LYS A 350 16.08 1.05 -7.03
C LYS A 350 16.69 -0.33 -6.80
N GLU A 351 17.67 -0.42 -5.91
CA GLU A 351 18.30 -1.68 -5.52
C GLU A 351 17.30 -2.59 -4.79
N ALA A 352 16.51 -2.02 -3.87
CA ALA A 352 15.45 -2.72 -3.16
C ALA A 352 14.39 -3.26 -4.12
N LEU A 353 13.97 -2.45 -5.12
CA LEU A 353 13.01 -2.90 -6.13
C LEU A 353 13.59 -4.02 -7.00
N ALA A 354 14.85 -3.92 -7.38
CA ALA A 354 15.54 -4.97 -8.13
C ALA A 354 15.66 -6.26 -7.31
N PHE A 355 15.94 -6.16 -6.01
CA PHE A 355 16.03 -7.28 -5.07
C PHE A 355 14.71 -8.05 -4.97
N VAL A 356 13.58 -7.38 -4.71
CA VAL A 356 12.26 -8.04 -4.54
C VAL A 356 11.64 -8.54 -5.84
N ARG A 357 12.20 -8.16 -7.00
CA ARG A 357 11.76 -8.64 -8.33
C ARG A 357 12.62 -9.77 -8.88
N GLU A 358 13.78 -10.02 -8.29
CA GLU A 358 14.69 -11.05 -8.81
C GLU A 358 14.12 -12.45 -8.56
N ARG A 359 14.14 -13.27 -9.62
CA ARG A 359 13.67 -14.66 -9.61
C ARG A 359 14.53 -15.58 -10.47
N LYS A 360 15.18 -15.05 -11.51
CA LYS A 360 15.92 -15.83 -12.52
C LYS A 360 17.32 -16.22 -12.03
N SER A 361 17.83 -15.56 -11.01
CA SER A 361 19.09 -15.90 -10.37
C SER A 361 18.97 -17.08 -9.39
N PHE A 362 17.75 -17.50 -9.04
CA PHE A 362 17.49 -18.55 -8.05
C PHE A 362 16.96 -19.84 -8.68
N VAL A 363 17.33 -20.99 -8.13
CA VAL A 363 16.89 -22.31 -8.62
C VAL A 363 15.40 -22.52 -8.40
N ASP A 364 14.89 -22.10 -7.25
CA ASP A 364 13.48 -22.18 -6.86
C ASP A 364 12.67 -20.94 -7.28
N GLY A 365 13.27 -20.06 -8.09
CA GLY A 365 12.56 -19.10 -8.92
C GLY A 365 11.66 -18.12 -8.16
N ASP A 366 10.35 -18.25 -8.39
CA ASP A 366 9.33 -17.39 -7.78
C ASP A 366 9.23 -17.58 -6.27
N PHE A 367 9.57 -18.78 -5.77
CA PHE A 367 9.54 -19.03 -4.33
C PHE A 367 10.61 -18.22 -3.59
N ALA A 368 11.84 -18.18 -4.11
CA ALA A 368 12.89 -17.29 -3.60
C ALA A 368 12.50 -15.82 -3.67
N ARG A 369 11.82 -15.40 -4.75
CA ARG A 369 11.30 -14.03 -4.85
C ARG A 369 10.32 -13.71 -3.71
N GLY A 370 9.40 -14.63 -3.39
CA GLY A 370 8.49 -14.50 -2.25
C GLY A 370 9.24 -14.34 -0.92
N ARG A 371 10.27 -15.15 -0.67
CA ARG A 371 11.11 -15.00 0.54
C ARG A 371 11.88 -13.67 0.57
N ASN A 372 12.38 -13.19 -0.56
CA ASN A 372 13.03 -11.88 -0.65
C ASN A 372 12.05 -10.73 -0.40
N GLN A 373 10.79 -10.87 -0.83
CA GLN A 373 9.73 -9.91 -0.49
C GLN A 373 9.44 -9.92 1.02
N GLN A 374 9.38 -11.10 1.65
CA GLN A 374 9.21 -11.22 3.11
C GLN A 374 10.39 -10.58 3.86
N ARG A 375 11.65 -10.86 3.46
CA ARG A 375 12.85 -10.20 3.99
C ARG A 375 12.76 -8.68 3.94
N MET A 376 12.35 -8.15 2.78
CA MET A 376 12.17 -6.72 2.60
C MET A 376 11.08 -6.15 3.51
N ILE A 377 9.94 -6.81 3.64
CA ILE A 377 8.88 -6.39 4.57
C ILE A 377 9.38 -6.43 6.02
N SER A 378 10.06 -7.50 6.43
CA SER A 378 10.67 -7.61 7.77
C SER A 378 11.66 -6.47 8.03
N ALA A 379 12.52 -6.15 7.07
CA ALA A 379 13.48 -5.06 7.17
C ALA A 379 12.80 -3.69 7.26
N ILE A 380 11.75 -3.45 6.46
CA ILE A 380 10.92 -2.24 6.53
C ILE A 380 10.25 -2.14 7.91
N VAL A 381 9.61 -3.21 8.40
CA VAL A 381 8.97 -3.27 9.72
C VAL A 381 9.98 -2.95 10.83
N LYS A 382 11.17 -3.58 10.81
CA LYS A 382 12.25 -3.30 11.78
C LYS A 382 12.67 -1.83 11.73
N LYS A 383 12.78 -1.24 10.53
CA LYS A 383 13.14 0.17 10.33
C LYS A 383 12.07 1.12 10.89
N VAL A 384 10.79 0.92 10.54
CA VAL A 384 9.69 1.80 10.98
C VAL A 384 9.38 1.68 12.47
N CYS A 385 9.62 0.51 13.07
CA CYS A 385 9.46 0.29 14.51
C CYS A 385 10.65 0.79 15.33
N SER A 386 11.76 1.19 14.69
CA SER A 386 12.96 1.66 15.36
C SER A 386 12.86 3.12 15.83
N PRO A 387 13.61 3.54 16.87
CA PRO A 387 13.68 4.95 17.28
C PRO A 387 14.14 5.90 16.17
N ALA A 388 14.85 5.40 15.16
CA ALA A 388 15.35 6.21 14.04
C ALA A 388 14.20 6.77 13.18
N ILE A 389 13.02 6.15 13.20
CA ILE A 389 11.87 6.65 12.42
C ILE A 389 11.46 8.07 12.86
N LEU A 390 11.71 8.46 14.11
CA LEU A 390 11.27 9.75 14.66
C LEU A 390 11.79 10.97 13.86
N THR A 391 12.91 10.84 13.14
CA THR A 391 13.45 11.93 12.31
C THR A 391 12.80 12.02 10.94
N SER A 392 12.29 10.91 10.41
CA SER A 392 11.71 10.81 9.06
C SER A 392 10.21 10.54 9.07
N PHE A 393 9.60 10.45 10.26
CA PHE A 393 8.25 9.96 10.46
C PHE A 393 7.21 10.71 9.62
N SER A 394 7.22 12.05 9.65
CA SER A 394 6.28 12.85 8.85
C SER A 394 6.53 12.68 7.35
N GLN A 395 7.78 12.55 6.90
CA GLN A 395 8.06 12.35 5.48
C GLN A 395 7.57 10.98 5.02
N VAL A 396 7.80 9.94 5.82
CA VAL A 396 7.34 8.58 5.55
C VAL A 396 5.82 8.53 5.50
N LEU A 397 5.12 9.15 6.44
CA LEU A 397 3.66 9.23 6.37
C LEU A 397 3.15 10.04 5.18
N ASP A 398 3.75 11.19 4.87
CA ASP A 398 3.37 12.00 3.71
C ASP A 398 3.48 11.16 2.43
N THR A 399 4.58 10.41 2.28
CA THR A 399 4.79 9.49 1.16
C THR A 399 3.76 8.36 1.15
N ILE A 400 3.58 7.66 2.28
CA ILE A 400 2.60 6.58 2.39
C ILE A 400 1.20 7.08 1.98
N SER A 401 0.76 8.24 2.47
CA SER A 401 -0.55 8.82 2.13
C SER A 401 -0.80 9.09 0.65
N GLN A 402 0.27 9.28 -0.13
CA GLN A 402 0.16 9.58 -1.56
C GLN A 402 0.37 8.35 -2.44
N SER A 403 0.92 7.28 -1.86
CA SER A 403 1.49 6.16 -2.59
C SER A 403 0.76 4.85 -2.34
N ILE A 404 0.06 4.68 -1.21
CA ILE A 404 -0.66 3.43 -0.91
C ILE A 404 -2.17 3.66 -0.83
N GLU A 405 -2.93 2.62 -1.14
CA GLU A 405 -4.35 2.52 -0.85
C GLU A 405 -4.56 1.57 0.34
N THR A 406 -5.42 1.94 1.27
CA THR A 406 -5.80 1.08 2.41
C THR A 406 -7.24 1.41 2.82
N ASN A 407 -7.91 0.44 3.44
CA ASN A 407 -9.19 0.65 4.13
C ASN A 407 -9.03 0.77 5.65
N MET A 408 -7.80 0.76 6.20
CA MET A 408 -7.60 0.91 7.64
C MET A 408 -7.98 2.34 8.07
N PRO A 409 -8.95 2.51 8.99
CA PRO A 409 -9.33 3.82 9.49
C PRO A 409 -8.17 4.56 10.15
N SER A 410 -8.11 5.88 9.96
CA SER A 410 -7.09 6.76 10.54
C SER A 410 -6.96 6.64 12.06
N ASP A 411 -8.08 6.49 12.77
CA ASP A 411 -8.09 6.31 14.22
C ASP A 411 -7.38 5.00 14.66
N GLU A 412 -7.49 3.94 13.87
CA GLU A 412 -6.84 2.65 14.15
C GLU A 412 -5.34 2.68 13.82
N MET A 413 -4.96 3.28 12.69
CA MET A 413 -3.54 3.57 12.36
C MET A 413 -2.88 4.39 13.47
N ASN A 414 -3.55 5.45 13.93
CA ASN A 414 -3.09 6.28 15.03
C ASN A 414 -2.93 5.49 16.34
N ALA A 415 -3.86 4.58 16.64
CA ALA A 415 -3.78 3.72 17.81
C ALA A 415 -2.56 2.78 17.75
N LEU A 416 -2.27 2.18 16.59
CA LEU A 416 -1.09 1.35 16.39
C LEU A 416 0.21 2.13 16.57
N VAL A 417 0.31 3.32 15.98
CA VAL A 417 1.54 4.11 16.14
C VAL A 417 1.70 4.61 17.58
N GLN A 418 0.61 5.01 18.25
CA GLN A 418 0.66 5.34 19.67
C GLN A 418 1.13 4.14 20.50
N MET A 419 0.61 2.93 20.24
CA MET A 419 1.06 1.71 20.91
C MET A 419 2.56 1.49 20.68
N GLN A 420 3.03 1.54 19.43
CA GLN A 420 4.44 1.36 19.09
C GLN A 420 5.33 2.38 19.78
N LEU A 421 5.01 3.67 19.71
CA LEU A 421 5.80 4.73 20.36
C LEU A 421 5.76 4.61 21.90
N SER A 422 4.64 4.18 22.47
CA SER A 422 4.48 4.07 23.92
C SER A 422 5.18 2.86 24.52
N GLN A 423 5.19 1.72 23.83
CA GLN A 423 5.71 0.46 24.36
C GLN A 423 7.09 0.11 23.78
N MET A 424 7.38 0.54 22.55
CA MET A 424 8.57 0.14 21.77
C MET A 424 8.80 -1.38 21.82
N PRO A 425 7.78 -2.22 21.54
CA PRO A 425 7.96 -3.66 21.55
C PRO A 425 8.98 -4.06 20.48
N ASN A 426 9.77 -5.09 20.80
CA ASN A 426 10.52 -5.81 19.79
C ASN A 426 9.58 -6.84 19.18
N TRP A 427 9.26 -6.69 17.89
CA TRP A 427 8.37 -7.60 17.19
C TRP A 427 9.13 -8.86 16.78
N ASP A 428 8.55 -10.00 17.10
CA ASP A 428 9.01 -11.31 16.65
C ASP A 428 8.33 -11.63 15.31
N ILE A 429 9.11 -11.67 14.22
CA ILE A 429 8.58 -11.83 12.87
C ILE A 429 8.75 -13.28 12.43
N GLN A 430 7.66 -13.89 12.00
CA GLN A 430 7.56 -15.26 11.56
C GLN A 430 7.15 -15.27 10.09
N SER A 431 7.76 -16.13 9.28
CA SER A 431 7.53 -16.17 7.84
C SER A 431 7.06 -17.56 7.42
N TYR A 432 6.09 -17.63 6.52
CA TYR A 432 5.63 -18.86 5.91
C TYR A 432 5.36 -18.62 4.42
N GLN A 433 5.48 -19.66 3.61
CA GLN A 433 5.21 -19.54 2.18
C GLN A 433 4.39 -20.74 1.73
N ILE A 434 3.27 -20.48 1.07
CA ILE A 434 2.50 -21.55 0.44
C ILE A 434 3.32 -22.10 -0.73
N ILE A 435 3.51 -23.41 -0.74
CA ILE A 435 4.26 -24.13 -1.78
C ILE A 435 3.37 -25.00 -2.65
N GLY A 436 3.90 -25.40 -3.80
CA GLY A 436 3.19 -26.23 -4.75
C GLY A 436 4.06 -26.63 -5.93
N ASP A 437 3.48 -27.38 -6.85
CA ASP A 437 4.16 -27.93 -8.02
C ASP A 437 3.72 -27.23 -9.31
N SER A 438 4.66 -26.98 -10.22
CA SER A 438 4.35 -26.38 -11.51
C SER A 438 3.54 -27.33 -12.40
N ALA A 439 2.47 -26.81 -13.00
CA ALA A 439 1.63 -27.53 -13.95
C ALA A 439 1.16 -26.62 -15.10
N SER A 440 0.52 -27.22 -16.11
CA SER A 440 -0.19 -26.50 -17.16
C SER A 440 -1.68 -26.84 -17.04
N MET A 441 -2.49 -25.87 -16.65
CA MET A 441 -3.92 -26.06 -16.35
C MET A 441 -4.78 -25.01 -17.04
N PRO A 442 -6.03 -25.34 -17.40
CA PRO A 442 -6.97 -24.37 -17.95
C PRO A 442 -7.24 -23.27 -16.92
N CYS A 443 -7.07 -22.00 -17.30
CA CYS A 443 -7.33 -20.86 -16.44
C CYS A 443 -8.57 -20.12 -16.92
N TYR A 444 -9.53 -19.89 -16.03
CA TYR A 444 -10.82 -19.29 -16.37
C TYR A 444 -10.69 -17.95 -17.10
N SER A 445 -9.89 -17.01 -16.58
CA SER A 445 -9.68 -15.69 -17.19
C SER A 445 -9.02 -15.75 -18.56
N VAL A 446 -8.26 -16.80 -18.85
CA VAL A 446 -7.50 -16.92 -20.10
C VAL A 446 -8.28 -17.70 -21.15
N GLY A 447 -9.18 -18.60 -20.74
CA GLY A 447 -9.92 -19.49 -21.62
C GLY A 447 -9.08 -20.65 -22.20
N MET A 448 -7.82 -20.79 -21.77
CA MET A 448 -6.88 -21.82 -22.23
C MET A 448 -5.90 -22.22 -21.12
N ASN A 449 -5.04 -23.19 -21.42
CA ASN A 449 -4.03 -23.66 -20.47
C ASN A 449 -2.94 -22.60 -20.26
N ALA A 450 -2.63 -22.32 -18.99
CA ALA A 450 -1.50 -21.50 -18.59
C ALA A 450 -0.60 -22.25 -17.59
N SER A 451 0.63 -21.77 -17.41
CA SER A 451 1.54 -22.29 -16.38
C SER A 451 1.05 -21.85 -15.00
N VAL A 452 0.77 -22.79 -14.11
CA VAL A 452 0.26 -22.55 -12.76
C VAL A 452 1.08 -23.29 -11.70
N ILE A 453 0.84 -23.00 -10.44
CA ILE A 453 1.34 -23.75 -9.28
C ILE A 453 0.15 -24.47 -8.64
N ILE A 454 0.11 -25.79 -8.72
CA ILE A 454 -0.87 -26.60 -7.98
C ILE A 454 -0.48 -26.54 -6.51
N PRO A 455 -1.32 -25.98 -5.62
CA PRO A 455 -0.98 -25.85 -4.23
C PRO A 455 -0.79 -27.23 -3.59
N ASN A 456 0.18 -27.34 -2.69
CA ASN A 456 0.23 -28.46 -1.77
C ASN A 456 -0.82 -28.24 -0.68
N GLU A 457 -1.85 -29.08 -0.63
CA GLU A 457 -2.94 -29.00 0.35
C GLU A 457 -2.45 -28.96 1.82
N LEU A 458 -1.36 -29.69 2.13
CA LEU A 458 -0.76 -29.65 3.47
C LEU A 458 -0.12 -28.30 3.77
N SER A 459 0.38 -27.60 2.75
CA SER A 459 0.96 -26.27 2.92
C SER A 459 -0.12 -25.22 3.20
N ILE A 460 -1.28 -25.31 2.53
CA ILE A 460 -2.43 -24.46 2.86
C ILE A 460 -2.93 -24.78 4.27
N THR A 461 -3.11 -26.06 4.59
CA THR A 461 -3.56 -26.49 5.93
C THR A 461 -2.62 -25.98 7.02
N GLN A 462 -1.30 -26.05 6.81
CA GLN A 462 -0.32 -25.54 7.77
C GLN A 462 -0.39 -24.02 7.93
N ALA A 463 -0.64 -23.28 6.84
CA ALA A 463 -0.85 -21.84 6.90
C ALA A 463 -2.09 -21.50 7.76
N CYS A 464 -3.20 -22.20 7.55
CA CYS A 464 -4.41 -22.05 8.37
C CYS A 464 -4.11 -22.33 9.86
N GLU A 465 -3.42 -23.42 10.18
CA GLU A 465 -3.05 -23.75 11.57
C GLU A 465 -2.21 -22.65 12.22
N TYR A 466 -1.25 -22.06 11.50
CA TYR A 466 -0.47 -20.94 12.01
C TYR A 466 -1.31 -19.69 12.22
N ILE A 467 -2.25 -19.40 11.32
CA ILE A 467 -3.16 -18.27 11.49
C ILE A 467 -4.07 -18.51 12.69
N ASP A 468 -4.68 -19.68 12.84
CA ASP A 468 -5.58 -19.99 13.94
C ASP A 468 -4.88 -19.83 15.30
N GLN A 469 -3.70 -20.44 15.46
CA GLN A 469 -2.87 -20.29 16.67
C GLN A 469 -2.52 -18.82 16.94
N PHE A 470 -2.15 -18.08 15.88
CA PHE A 470 -1.84 -16.66 15.97
C PHE A 470 -3.04 -15.82 16.41
N MET A 471 -4.22 -16.13 15.90
CA MET A 471 -5.49 -15.46 16.24
C MET A 471 -5.96 -15.82 17.67
N ASP A 472 -5.61 -17.00 18.17
CA ASP A 472 -5.86 -17.43 19.56
C ASP A 472 -4.84 -16.88 20.58
N ASN A 473 -3.92 -16.01 20.15
CA ASN A 473 -2.83 -15.45 20.96
C ASN A 473 -1.81 -16.49 21.44
N GLU A 474 -1.67 -17.59 20.70
CA GLU A 474 -0.56 -18.49 20.88
C GLU A 474 0.69 -17.93 20.20
N LYS A 475 1.87 -18.24 20.77
CA LYS A 475 3.13 -17.91 20.10
C LYS A 475 3.45 -18.97 19.07
N ILE A 476 3.61 -18.54 17.83
CA ILE A 476 3.95 -19.43 16.73
C ILE A 476 5.46 -19.41 16.44
N GLU A 477 5.98 -20.54 16.00
CA GLU A 477 7.31 -20.69 15.40
C GLU A 477 7.14 -21.39 14.05
N THR A 478 7.40 -20.64 12.99
CA THR A 478 7.32 -21.12 11.60
C THR A 478 8.62 -21.77 11.18
N GLU A 479 8.61 -22.64 10.16
CA GLU A 479 9.86 -23.26 9.72
C GLU A 479 10.86 -22.28 9.09
N LEU A 480 10.40 -21.14 8.55
CA LEU A 480 11.28 -20.11 8.00
C LEU A 480 11.70 -19.07 9.05
N GLY A 481 10.92 -18.89 10.12
CA GLY A 481 11.21 -17.94 11.19
C GLY A 481 11.35 -16.48 10.71
N ASP A 482 12.20 -15.72 11.40
CA ASP A 482 12.61 -14.39 10.96
C ASP A 482 13.67 -14.53 9.87
N LEU A 483 13.28 -14.25 8.64
CA LEU A 483 14.17 -14.31 7.50
C LEU A 483 15.32 -13.28 7.60
N GLU A 484 15.22 -12.25 8.43
CA GLU A 484 16.30 -11.27 8.62
C GLU A 484 17.25 -11.62 9.79
N GLN A 485 17.38 -12.91 10.16
CA GLN A 485 18.27 -13.40 11.22
C GLN A 485 19.27 -14.45 10.75
#